data_AF-A0AAE1EHY7-F1
#
_entry.id   AF-A0AAE1EHY7-F1
#
_cell.length_a   1.000
_cell.length_b   1.000
_cell.length_c   1.000
_cell.angle_alpha   90.00
_cell.angle_beta   90.00
_cell.angle_gamma   90.00
#
_symmetry.space_group_name_H-M   'P 1'
#
loop_
_entity.id
_entity.type
_entity.pdbx_description
1 polymer ?
#
loop_
_entity_poly.entity_id
_entity_poly.type
_entity_poly.pdbx_seq_one_letter_code
_entity_poly.pdbx_strand_id
1 'polypeptide(L)'
;MKYLVMAGKAWKEAASLLIIGKALQLGTKKSCEGPGVVNADYRVVFLKRSTKNSFLPNMYVFPGGAVESSDFSSAWLDVFNKCGYSESKLKEIRTDAPPPRLYKDKPDHFIMPELGFRIAAIRETFEESGILLAKHLPDNFLAPDDINEWRDIIYNDASQFVKLFQEVGGCPAVWDLYEWISYLTPTHMGTRRYNTAFYITFMDKLPKVVLDDTEMSGLQVSTPQSILEKWHKGHLGVAPPQLYELHRLLNFPHFDDLKKFAEERGRKGIDEYFLVRILTPEGLVSVLPGDDLYPTEVDYLGDKPQLEMDSSMEELRRSASKLNRIESRSKSDIKLVVNIDPRYGHKRPLIVA
;
A
#
# COMPACT_ATOMS: atom_id res chain seq x y z
N MET A 1 -0.25 24.24 3.67
CA MET A 1 -0.45 22.92 3.01
C MET A 1 -1.92 22.67 2.79
N LYS A 2 -2.36 22.60 1.53
CA LYS A 2 -3.72 22.20 1.16
C LYS A 2 -3.59 20.92 0.35
N TYR A 3 -3.83 19.78 1.00
CA TYR A 3 -4.06 18.50 0.31
C TYR A 3 -5.00 18.72 -0.88
N LEU A 4 -4.80 17.97 -1.97
CA LEU A 4 -5.74 17.95 -3.10
C LEU A 4 -7.06 17.29 -2.65
N VAL A 5 -7.92 18.06 -1.99
CA VAL A 5 -9.33 17.71 -1.82
C VAL A 5 -10.07 18.39 -2.95
N MET A 6 -10.28 17.66 -4.06
CA MET A 6 -11.24 18.13 -5.06
C MET A 6 -12.59 18.31 -4.37
N ALA A 7 -13.19 19.49 -4.54
CA ALA A 7 -14.50 19.79 -3.95
C ALA A 7 -15.50 18.66 -4.28
N GLY A 8 -16.14 18.08 -3.26
CA GLY A 8 -17.08 16.98 -3.40
C GLY A 8 -16.50 15.55 -3.35
N LYS A 9 -15.18 15.36 -3.22
CA LYS A 9 -14.61 14.01 -3.02
C LYS A 9 -14.68 13.56 -1.56
N ALA A 10 -15.29 12.40 -1.33
CA ALA A 10 -15.45 11.78 -0.01
C ALA A 10 -14.13 11.26 0.60
N TRP A 11 -13.07 11.06 -0.20
CA TRP A 11 -11.76 10.58 0.23
C TRP A 11 -10.62 11.50 -0.24
N LYS A 12 -9.59 11.63 0.59
CA LYS A 12 -8.27 12.09 0.16
C LYS A 12 -7.60 11.00 -0.69
N GLU A 13 -6.87 11.40 -1.72
CA GLU A 13 -6.10 10.47 -2.53
C GLU A 13 -4.72 10.22 -1.87
N ALA A 14 -4.27 8.98 -1.91
CA ALA A 14 -3.04 8.55 -1.25
C ALA A 14 -2.32 7.47 -2.07
N ALA A 15 -1.05 7.27 -1.78
CA ALA A 15 -0.24 6.22 -2.37
C ALA A 15 0.60 5.52 -1.29
N SER A 16 0.74 4.19 -1.39
CA SER A 16 1.50 3.39 -0.43
C SER A 16 2.31 2.30 -1.11
N LEU A 17 3.39 1.85 -0.47
CA LEU A 17 4.37 0.98 -1.09
C LEU A 17 4.69 -0.25 -0.24
N LEU A 18 4.45 -1.43 -0.82
CA LEU A 18 4.95 -2.70 -0.31
C LEU A 18 6.40 -2.85 -0.75
N ILE A 19 7.34 -2.66 0.17
CA ILE A 19 8.77 -2.83 -0.12
C ILE A 19 9.21 -4.25 0.25
N ILE A 20 9.61 -5.01 -0.77
CA ILE A 20 10.09 -6.38 -0.64
C ILE A 20 11.60 -6.42 -0.79
N GLY A 21 12.30 -6.84 0.26
CA GLY A 21 13.74 -7.03 0.25
C GLY A 21 14.12 -8.50 0.16
N LYS A 22 15.05 -8.86 -0.72
CA LYS A 22 15.61 -10.21 -0.74
C LYS A 22 16.33 -10.48 0.59
N ALA A 23 16.01 -11.59 1.24
CA ALA A 23 16.73 -11.98 2.45
C ALA A 23 18.04 -12.64 2.01
N LEU A 24 19.18 -11.97 2.21
CA LEU A 24 20.47 -12.64 2.13
C LEU A 24 20.42 -13.86 3.07
N GLN A 25 20.90 -15.01 2.60
CA GLN A 25 21.09 -16.20 3.44
C GLN A 25 22.15 -15.91 4.52
N LEU A 26 21.79 -15.10 5.52
CA LEU A 26 22.52 -15.03 6.77
C LEU A 26 22.23 -16.34 7.48
N GLY A 27 23.28 -17.15 7.70
CA GLY A 27 23.26 -18.48 8.29
C GLY A 27 22.06 -18.71 9.20
N THR A 28 21.16 -19.58 8.73
CA THR A 28 19.85 -19.83 9.30
C THR A 28 19.95 -20.17 10.79
N LYS A 29 19.54 -19.25 11.67
CA LYS A 29 18.73 -19.68 12.81
C LYS A 29 17.43 -20.19 12.20
N LYS A 30 17.19 -21.50 12.31
CA LYS A 30 15.96 -22.15 11.83
C LYS A 30 14.77 -21.25 12.15
N SER A 31 14.04 -20.84 11.11
CA SER A 31 12.70 -20.30 11.26
C SER A 31 11.81 -21.37 11.92
N CYS A 32 10.68 -20.96 12.48
CA CYS A 32 9.70 -21.86 13.07
C CYS A 32 9.38 -22.99 12.08
N GLU A 33 9.79 -24.23 12.39
CA GLU A 33 9.40 -25.42 11.63
C GLU A 33 8.08 -25.92 12.23
N GLY A 34 7.02 -25.98 11.43
CA GLY A 34 5.71 -26.45 11.87
C GLY A 34 4.71 -26.58 10.71
N PRO A 35 3.61 -27.34 10.89
CA PRO A 35 2.54 -27.41 9.90
C PRO A 35 2.03 -26.01 9.57
N GLY A 36 1.93 -25.67 8.28
CA GLY A 36 1.39 -24.39 7.82
C GLY A 36 2.40 -23.24 7.69
N VAL A 37 3.61 -23.33 8.24
CA VAL A 37 4.57 -22.22 8.17
C VAL A 37 5.09 -22.00 6.74
N VAL A 38 4.86 -20.81 6.18
CA VAL A 38 5.46 -20.40 4.90
C VAL A 38 6.78 -19.68 5.15
N ASN A 39 7.88 -20.30 4.73
CA ASN A 39 9.22 -19.73 4.84
C ASN A 39 9.58 -18.93 3.60
N ALA A 40 9.30 -17.62 3.64
CA ALA A 40 9.69 -16.70 2.57
C ALA A 40 11.20 -16.36 2.63
N ASP A 41 11.88 -16.40 1.48
CA ASP A 41 13.27 -15.94 1.30
C ASP A 41 13.38 -14.42 1.08
N TYR A 42 12.34 -13.68 1.42
CA TYR A 42 12.30 -12.23 1.42
C TYR A 42 11.78 -11.67 2.75
N ARG A 43 11.88 -10.35 2.88
CA ARG A 43 11.40 -9.57 4.02
C ARG A 43 10.54 -8.43 3.51
N VAL A 44 9.55 -8.05 4.31
CA VAL A 44 8.64 -6.94 4.05
C VAL A 44 8.98 -5.82 5.02
N VAL A 45 9.05 -4.59 4.51
CA VAL A 45 9.24 -3.39 5.34
C VAL A 45 7.89 -2.88 5.83
N PHE A 46 7.75 -2.74 7.14
CA PHE A 46 6.62 -2.12 7.81
C PHE A 46 7.11 -1.03 8.77
N LEU A 47 6.39 0.08 8.81
CA LEU A 47 6.65 1.20 9.70
C LEU A 47 5.58 1.24 10.80
N LYS A 48 6.00 1.52 12.04
CA LYS A 48 5.08 1.67 13.18
C LYS A 48 4.68 3.13 13.31
N ARG A 49 3.42 3.45 13.05
CA ARG A 49 2.89 4.80 13.27
C ARG A 49 3.07 5.22 14.72
N SER A 50 3.54 6.45 14.94
CA SER A 50 3.69 7.04 16.28
C SER A 50 2.34 7.12 17.01
N THR A 51 2.39 7.21 18.34
CA THR A 51 1.19 7.35 19.19
C THR A 51 0.44 8.66 18.95
N LYS A 52 1.13 9.69 18.44
CA LYS A 52 0.58 11.03 18.15
C LYS A 52 -0.25 11.06 16.86
N ASN A 53 -0.19 10.00 16.06
CA ASN A 53 -0.97 9.90 14.84
C ASN A 53 -2.48 9.89 15.12
N SER A 54 -3.19 10.78 14.44
CA SER A 54 -4.64 10.91 14.59
C SER A 54 -5.43 9.92 13.73
N PHE A 55 -4.76 9.13 12.90
CA PHE A 55 -5.34 8.01 12.15
C PHE A 55 -4.46 6.77 12.33
N LEU A 56 -5.08 5.67 12.79
CA LEU A 56 -4.43 4.38 13.06
C LEU A 56 -3.15 4.48 13.95
N PRO A 57 -3.19 5.13 15.12
CA PRO A 57 -2.03 5.21 16.02
C PRO A 57 -1.55 3.82 16.46
N ASN A 58 -0.23 3.66 16.63
CA ASN A 58 0.44 2.40 17.02
C ASN A 58 0.28 1.22 16.05
N MET A 59 -0.33 1.43 14.88
CA MET A 59 -0.47 0.38 13.88
C MET A 59 0.79 0.31 13.03
N TYR A 60 1.19 -0.92 12.68
CA TYR A 60 2.18 -1.16 11.65
C TYR A 60 1.51 -1.03 10.28
N VAL A 61 2.13 -0.22 9.42
CA VAL A 61 1.67 0.09 8.08
C VAL A 61 2.81 -0.01 7.05
N PHE A 62 2.48 -0.30 5.79
CA PHE A 62 3.34 0.02 4.66
C PHE A 62 3.60 1.52 4.59
N PRO A 63 4.79 1.95 4.18
CA PRO A 63 5.08 3.37 3.96
C PRO A 63 4.12 3.98 2.94
N GLY A 64 3.73 5.22 3.17
CA GLY A 64 2.86 5.96 2.26
C GLY A 64 1.93 6.96 2.94
N GLY A 65 1.46 7.91 2.15
CA GLY A 65 0.61 8.99 2.62
C GLY A 65 -0.16 9.67 1.50
N ALA A 66 -0.54 10.92 1.73
CA ALA A 66 -1.42 11.65 0.82
C ALA A 66 -0.65 12.09 -0.43
N VAL A 67 -1.32 12.08 -1.59
CA VAL A 67 -0.73 12.68 -2.79
C VAL A 67 -0.80 14.20 -2.70
N GLU A 68 0.24 14.85 -3.20
CA GLU A 68 0.37 16.31 -3.28
C GLU A 68 0.31 16.76 -4.74
N SER A 69 -0.10 18.00 -5.01
CA SER A 69 -0.19 18.51 -6.38
C SER A 69 1.16 18.53 -7.10
N SER A 70 2.26 18.69 -6.35
CA SER A 70 3.63 18.61 -6.87
C SER A 70 4.01 17.24 -7.40
N ASP A 71 3.38 16.16 -6.92
CA ASP A 71 3.60 14.80 -7.45
C ASP A 71 3.13 14.69 -8.90
N PHE A 72 2.21 15.57 -9.33
CA PHE A 72 1.66 15.62 -10.68
C PHE A 72 2.23 16.76 -11.54
N SER A 73 3.26 17.45 -11.08
CA SER A 73 3.85 18.60 -11.78
C SER A 73 4.49 18.21 -13.12
N SER A 74 4.33 19.04 -14.15
CA SER A 74 5.02 18.87 -15.43
C SER A 74 6.54 19.00 -15.32
N ALA A 75 7.07 19.60 -14.22
CA ALA A 75 8.50 19.67 -13.95
C ALA A 75 9.17 18.29 -13.87
N TRP A 76 8.41 17.23 -13.57
CA TRP A 76 8.91 15.86 -13.61
C TRP A 76 9.30 15.39 -15.01
N LEU A 77 8.65 15.92 -16.07
CA LEU A 77 8.97 15.56 -17.44
C LEU A 77 10.41 15.93 -17.79
N ASP A 78 10.89 17.09 -17.32
CA ASP A 78 12.27 17.52 -17.52
C ASP A 78 13.27 16.62 -16.76
N VAL A 79 12.94 16.19 -15.54
CA VAL A 79 13.75 15.26 -14.75
C VAL A 79 13.92 13.92 -15.48
N PHE A 80 12.81 13.35 -15.98
CA PHE A 80 12.85 12.10 -16.74
C PHE A 80 13.57 12.26 -18.08
N ASN A 81 13.36 13.37 -18.78
CA ASN A 81 14.03 13.66 -20.05
C ASN A 81 15.56 13.75 -19.88
N LYS A 82 16.05 14.41 -18.82
CA LYS A 82 17.48 14.44 -18.48
C LYS A 82 18.07 13.06 -18.20
N CYS A 83 17.24 12.11 -17.76
CA CYS A 83 17.62 10.72 -17.56
C CYS A 83 17.45 9.83 -18.82
N GLY A 84 17.20 10.44 -19.98
CA GLY A 84 17.05 9.74 -21.25
C GLY A 84 15.69 9.07 -21.46
N TYR A 85 14.68 9.39 -20.64
CA TYR A 85 13.33 8.89 -20.82
C TYR A 85 12.46 9.88 -21.58
N SER A 86 12.01 9.48 -22.76
CA SER A 86 11.05 10.27 -23.55
C SER A 86 9.65 10.23 -22.93
N GLU A 87 8.80 11.19 -23.29
CA GLU A 87 7.38 11.15 -22.92
C GLU A 87 6.65 9.90 -23.42
N SER A 88 7.06 9.34 -24.57
CA SER A 88 6.49 8.08 -25.06
C SER A 88 6.80 6.92 -24.11
N LYS A 89 8.01 6.88 -23.53
CA LYS A 89 8.41 5.88 -22.56
C LYS A 89 7.64 6.02 -21.23
N LEU A 90 7.33 7.24 -20.81
CA LEU A 90 6.50 7.48 -19.63
C LEU A 90 5.08 6.94 -19.82
N LYS A 91 4.52 7.05 -21.03
CA LYS A 91 3.18 6.51 -21.34
C LYS A 91 3.10 4.99 -21.23
N GLU A 92 4.20 4.26 -21.34
CA GLU A 92 4.26 2.80 -21.15
C GLU A 92 3.97 2.36 -19.70
N ILE A 93 3.90 3.29 -18.74
CA ILE A 93 3.45 3.00 -17.36
C ILE A 93 1.97 2.60 -17.33
N ARG A 94 1.18 3.03 -18.32
CA ARG A 94 -0.25 2.70 -18.38
C ARG A 94 -0.45 1.22 -18.63
N THR A 95 -1.46 0.68 -17.97
CA THR A 95 -1.97 -0.66 -18.24
C THR A 95 -3.04 -0.59 -19.33
N ASP A 96 -3.29 -1.71 -20.02
CA ASP A 96 -4.39 -1.81 -21.00
C ASP A 96 -5.77 -1.89 -20.32
N ALA A 97 -5.81 -1.96 -18.99
CA ALA A 97 -7.03 -2.04 -18.22
C ALA A 97 -7.69 -0.66 -18.05
N PRO A 98 -9.02 -0.61 -17.82
CA PRO A 98 -9.69 0.64 -17.51
C PRO A 98 -9.08 1.30 -16.27
N PRO A 99 -8.83 2.62 -16.28
CA PRO A 99 -8.22 3.30 -15.14
C PRO A 99 -9.15 3.25 -13.92
N PRO A 100 -8.62 2.97 -12.72
CA PRO A 100 -9.37 3.04 -11.46
C PRO A 100 -9.89 4.46 -11.21
N ARG A 101 -10.88 4.59 -10.31
CA ARG A 101 -11.51 5.89 -9.99
C ARG A 101 -10.50 6.94 -9.52
N LEU A 102 -9.48 6.52 -8.79
CA LEU A 102 -8.43 7.42 -8.29
C LEU A 102 -7.56 8.04 -9.42
N TYR A 103 -7.58 7.52 -10.64
CA TYR A 103 -6.90 8.15 -11.79
C TYR A 103 -7.82 9.06 -12.63
N LYS A 104 -9.13 9.09 -12.34
CA LYS A 104 -10.09 9.91 -13.08
C LYS A 104 -10.15 11.34 -12.53
N ASP A 105 -10.72 12.21 -13.35
CA ASP A 105 -11.07 13.59 -13.00
C ASP A 105 -9.90 14.38 -12.40
N LYS A 106 -8.73 14.25 -13.03
CA LYS A 106 -7.53 15.01 -12.70
C LYS A 106 -7.47 16.30 -13.53
N PRO A 107 -6.91 17.40 -12.99
CA PRO A 107 -6.78 18.64 -13.75
C PRO A 107 -5.96 18.44 -15.02
N ASP A 108 -6.34 19.11 -16.11
CA ASP A 108 -5.69 18.95 -17.42
C ASP A 108 -4.19 19.32 -17.42
N HIS A 109 -3.76 20.16 -16.48
CA HIS A 109 -2.35 20.57 -16.35
C HIS A 109 -1.48 19.57 -15.57
N PHE A 110 -2.08 18.52 -15.00
CA PHE A 110 -1.34 17.46 -14.34
C PHE A 110 -0.72 16.51 -15.37
N ILE A 111 0.45 15.97 -15.05
CA ILE A 111 0.98 14.80 -15.76
C ILE A 111 0.05 13.60 -15.55
N MET A 112 0.32 12.52 -16.31
CA MET A 112 -0.50 11.31 -16.22
C MET A 112 -0.64 10.80 -14.77
N PRO A 113 -1.85 10.47 -14.31
CA PRO A 113 -2.09 10.14 -12.91
C PRO A 113 -1.29 8.93 -12.44
N GLU A 114 -1.12 7.92 -13.30
CA GLU A 114 -0.35 6.72 -12.99
C GLU A 114 1.10 7.08 -12.60
N LEU A 115 1.69 8.07 -13.28
CA LEU A 115 3.03 8.57 -12.96
C LEU A 115 3.03 9.35 -11.66
N GLY A 116 2.08 10.27 -11.46
CA GLY A 116 2.00 11.09 -10.26
C GLY A 116 1.79 10.28 -8.97
N PHE A 117 0.92 9.27 -9.00
CA PHE A 117 0.74 8.39 -7.83
C PHE A 117 1.99 7.54 -7.53
N ARG A 118 2.78 7.16 -8.53
CA ARG A 118 4.06 6.45 -8.32
C ARG A 118 5.10 7.37 -7.70
N ILE A 119 5.17 8.62 -8.16
CA ILE A 119 6.03 9.65 -7.56
C ILE A 119 5.63 9.88 -6.11
N ALA A 120 4.33 10.04 -5.83
CA ALA A 120 3.82 10.19 -4.46
C ALA A 120 4.23 9.01 -3.56
N ALA A 121 4.08 7.77 -4.04
CA ALA A 121 4.49 6.58 -3.27
C ALA A 121 6.00 6.59 -2.94
N ILE A 122 6.84 7.03 -3.88
CA ILE A 122 8.29 7.14 -3.69
C ILE A 122 8.63 8.29 -2.72
N ARG A 123 7.99 9.45 -2.88
CA ARG A 123 8.16 10.62 -2.02
C ARG A 123 7.84 10.28 -0.56
N GLU A 124 6.64 9.76 -0.31
CA GLU A 124 6.19 9.37 1.03
C GLU A 124 7.09 8.29 1.63
N THR A 125 7.55 7.32 0.83
CA THR A 125 8.51 6.31 1.29
C THR A 125 9.82 6.96 1.74
N PHE A 126 10.32 7.96 1.00
CA PHE A 126 11.51 8.69 1.36
C PHE A 126 11.31 9.53 2.64
N GLU A 127 10.20 10.27 2.73
CA GLU A 127 9.84 11.07 3.91
C GLU A 127 9.78 10.20 5.17
N GLU A 128 9.09 9.07 5.14
CA GLU A 128 8.85 8.25 6.34
C GLU A 128 10.01 7.32 6.74
N SER A 129 10.85 6.91 5.76
CA SER A 129 11.83 5.82 5.96
C SER A 129 13.26 6.13 5.49
N GLY A 130 13.47 7.25 4.80
CA GLY A 130 14.74 7.62 4.17
C GLY A 130 15.15 6.73 2.99
N ILE A 131 14.31 5.76 2.59
CA ILE A 131 14.56 4.92 1.42
C ILE A 131 14.20 5.72 0.16
N LEU A 132 15.21 6.13 -0.61
CA LEU A 132 14.99 6.76 -1.91
C LEU A 132 15.01 5.71 -3.04
N LEU A 133 13.90 5.59 -3.77
CA LEU A 133 13.80 4.73 -4.94
C LEU A 133 14.06 5.53 -6.21
N ALA A 134 15.23 5.34 -6.79
CA ALA A 134 15.72 6.14 -7.89
C ALA A 134 16.53 5.34 -8.92
N LYS A 135 16.66 5.89 -10.12
CA LYS A 135 17.46 5.39 -11.23
C LYS A 135 18.45 6.45 -11.69
N HIS A 136 19.55 6.00 -12.29
CA HIS A 136 20.57 6.86 -12.90
C HIS A 136 21.18 7.87 -11.93
N LEU A 137 21.21 7.53 -10.64
CA LEU A 137 21.90 8.33 -9.66
C LEU A 137 23.41 8.26 -9.92
N PRO A 138 24.16 9.37 -9.83
CA PRO A 138 25.62 9.33 -9.80
C PRO A 138 26.14 8.54 -8.58
N ASP A 139 27.35 8.02 -8.69
CA ASP A 139 28.04 7.39 -7.56
C ASP A 139 28.20 8.40 -6.41
N ASN A 140 27.95 7.95 -5.17
CA ASN A 140 27.96 8.79 -3.94
C ASN A 140 26.92 9.93 -3.90
N PHE A 141 25.80 9.73 -4.57
CA PHE A 141 24.66 10.64 -4.69
C PHE A 141 24.27 11.49 -3.47
N LEU A 142 24.21 10.92 -2.27
CA LEU A 142 23.92 11.62 -1.02
C LEU A 142 24.68 10.96 0.13
N ALA A 143 25.32 11.76 0.98
CA ALA A 143 25.74 11.27 2.28
C ALA A 143 24.50 11.08 3.19
N PRO A 144 24.58 10.23 4.23
CA PRO A 144 23.46 10.03 5.15
C PRO A 144 22.93 11.32 5.81
N ASP A 145 23.80 12.31 6.05
CA ASP A 145 23.40 13.58 6.65
C ASP A 145 22.57 14.42 5.66
N ASP A 146 22.93 14.41 4.37
CA ASP A 146 22.17 15.08 3.30
C ASP A 146 20.77 14.47 3.14
N ILE A 147 20.62 13.16 3.37
CA ILE A 147 19.31 12.48 3.33
C ILE A 147 18.36 13.07 4.39
N ASN A 148 18.83 13.30 5.61
CA ASN A 148 17.97 13.84 6.67
C ASN A 148 17.57 15.28 6.39
N GLU A 149 18.51 16.12 5.90
CA GLU A 149 18.21 17.50 5.52
C GLU A 149 17.16 17.56 4.41
N TRP A 150 17.33 16.77 3.35
CA TRP A 150 16.35 16.70 2.26
C TRP A 150 14.98 16.21 2.74
N ARG A 151 14.94 15.23 3.65
CA ARG A 151 13.67 14.75 4.22
C ARG A 151 12.93 15.86 4.96
N ASP A 152 13.63 16.65 5.78
CA ASP A 152 13.01 17.78 6.48
C ASP A 152 12.53 18.86 5.50
N ILE A 153 13.30 19.16 4.46
CA ILE A 153 12.92 20.11 3.41
C ILE A 153 11.65 19.64 2.69
N ILE A 154 11.60 18.37 2.30
CA ILE A 154 10.49 17.79 1.53
C ILE A 154 9.24 17.60 2.39
N TYR A 155 9.40 17.17 3.65
CA TYR A 155 8.30 17.09 4.61
C TYR A 155 7.60 18.44 4.81
N ASN A 156 8.37 19.54 4.82
CA ASN A 156 7.83 20.90 4.93
C ASN A 156 7.28 21.45 3.61
N ASP A 157 7.75 20.96 2.46
CA ASP A 157 7.28 21.34 1.13
C ASP A 157 7.53 20.21 0.11
N ALA A 158 6.48 19.43 -0.17
CA ALA A 158 6.54 18.31 -1.12
C ALA A 158 6.97 18.71 -2.54
N SER A 159 6.88 20.01 -2.91
CA SER A 159 7.40 20.49 -4.19
C SER A 159 8.92 20.48 -4.28
N GLN A 160 9.62 20.37 -3.16
CA GLN A 160 11.08 20.24 -3.13
C GLN A 160 11.52 18.84 -3.58
N PHE A 161 10.63 17.85 -3.62
CA PHE A 161 11.00 16.51 -4.08
C PHE A 161 11.43 16.48 -5.55
N VAL A 162 10.83 17.30 -6.41
CA VAL A 162 11.33 17.44 -7.80
C VAL A 162 12.68 18.14 -7.84
N LYS A 163 12.91 19.11 -6.94
CA LYS A 163 14.19 19.84 -6.86
C LYS A 163 15.32 18.95 -6.39
N LEU A 164 15.06 18.05 -5.43
CA LEU A 164 15.99 17.00 -5.03
C LEU A 164 16.59 16.39 -6.29
N PHE A 165 15.76 15.74 -7.13
CA PHE A 165 16.21 15.10 -8.39
C PHE A 165 16.84 16.05 -9.43
N GLN A 166 16.47 17.33 -9.44
CA GLN A 166 17.09 18.32 -10.32
C GLN A 166 18.53 18.66 -9.90
N GLU A 167 18.83 18.65 -8.60
CA GLU A 167 20.15 19.00 -8.05
C GLU A 167 21.11 17.81 -8.03
N VAL A 168 20.61 16.69 -7.53
CA VAL A 168 21.38 15.46 -7.30
C VAL A 168 21.56 14.59 -8.56
N GLY A 169 20.72 14.81 -9.58
CA GLY A 169 20.66 13.99 -10.79
C GLY A 169 19.83 12.71 -10.65
N GLY A 170 19.69 11.96 -11.74
CA GLY A 170 18.83 10.78 -11.78
C GLY A 170 17.33 11.11 -11.76
N CYS A 171 16.50 10.07 -11.59
CA CYS A 171 15.04 10.21 -11.57
C CYS A 171 14.38 9.17 -10.65
N PRO A 172 13.12 9.39 -10.21
CA PRO A 172 12.39 8.40 -9.42
C PRO A 172 12.24 7.06 -10.17
N ALA A 173 12.37 5.94 -9.46
CA ALA A 173 12.30 4.59 -10.03
C ALA A 173 10.86 4.13 -10.34
N VAL A 174 10.09 4.94 -11.06
CA VAL A 174 8.65 4.73 -11.28
C VAL A 174 8.30 3.42 -11.99
N TRP A 175 9.21 2.86 -12.80
CA TRP A 175 9.00 1.57 -13.48
C TRP A 175 9.27 0.34 -12.58
N ASP A 176 9.93 0.52 -11.43
CA ASP A 176 10.18 -0.56 -10.45
C ASP A 176 9.03 -0.70 -9.44
N LEU A 177 7.98 0.09 -9.58
CA LEU A 177 6.73 -0.05 -8.85
C LEU A 177 5.78 -0.89 -9.71
N TYR A 178 5.03 -1.81 -9.11
CA TYR A 178 4.01 -2.58 -9.82
C TYR A 178 2.67 -2.33 -9.16
N GLU A 179 1.64 -2.02 -9.97
CA GLU A 179 0.30 -1.77 -9.44
C GLU A 179 -0.20 -2.98 -8.66
N TRP A 180 -0.62 -2.78 -7.42
CA TRP A 180 -0.95 -3.87 -6.53
C TRP A 180 -2.45 -3.91 -6.20
N ILE A 181 -3.02 -2.86 -5.62
CA ILE A 181 -4.46 -2.79 -5.33
C ILE A 181 -4.81 -1.36 -4.95
N SER A 182 -6.09 -0.99 -4.97
CA SER A 182 -6.55 0.22 -4.29
C SER A 182 -7.48 -0.13 -3.13
N TYR A 183 -7.38 0.61 -2.03
CA TYR A 183 -8.28 0.50 -0.88
C TYR A 183 -8.95 1.82 -0.55
N LEU A 184 -10.26 1.77 -0.30
CA LEU A 184 -11.02 2.89 0.25
C LEU A 184 -11.29 2.67 1.74
N THR A 185 -11.00 3.69 2.52
CA THR A 185 -11.33 3.72 3.95
C THR A 185 -12.85 3.66 4.14
N PRO A 186 -13.39 2.80 5.03
CA PRO A 186 -14.83 2.75 5.33
C PRO A 186 -15.40 4.12 5.69
N THR A 187 -16.61 4.42 5.20
CA THR A 187 -17.27 5.71 5.43
C THR A 187 -17.52 6.00 6.91
N HIS A 188 -17.71 4.98 7.74
CA HIS A 188 -17.90 5.07 9.19
C HIS A 188 -16.64 5.43 9.98
N MET A 189 -15.46 5.53 9.36
CA MET A 189 -14.22 5.93 10.05
C MET A 189 -14.04 7.46 10.16
N GLY A 190 -15.14 8.22 10.02
CA GLY A 190 -15.16 9.68 10.17
C GLY A 190 -14.67 10.40 8.92
N THR A 191 -14.15 11.62 9.11
CA THR A 191 -13.78 12.52 8.00
C THR A 191 -12.42 12.21 7.39
N ARG A 192 -11.56 11.49 8.10
CA ARG A 192 -10.23 11.09 7.60
C ARG A 192 -10.33 9.79 6.83
N ARG A 193 -10.66 9.92 5.55
CA ARG A 193 -10.81 8.80 4.64
C ARG A 193 -9.83 8.92 3.48
N TYR A 194 -9.16 7.82 3.15
CA TYR A 194 -8.23 7.71 2.03
C TYR A 194 -8.68 6.71 0.96
N ASN A 195 -8.53 7.08 -0.32
CA ASN A 195 -8.51 6.19 -1.47
C ASN A 195 -7.03 6.02 -1.85
N THR A 196 -6.46 4.87 -1.47
CA THR A 196 -5.02 4.66 -1.50
C THR A 196 -4.64 3.68 -2.59
N ALA A 197 -3.82 4.11 -3.55
CA ALA A 197 -3.17 3.22 -4.49
C ALA A 197 -1.97 2.53 -3.83
N PHE A 198 -2.00 1.21 -3.75
CA PHE A 198 -0.88 0.40 -3.30
C PHE A 198 -0.06 -0.07 -4.50
N TYR A 199 1.25 0.08 -4.39
CA TYR A 199 2.24 -0.49 -5.29
C TYR A 199 3.10 -1.50 -4.54
N ILE A 200 3.78 -2.37 -5.28
CA ILE A 200 4.82 -3.25 -4.73
C ILE A 200 6.14 -3.00 -5.46
N THR A 201 7.26 -3.03 -4.72
CA THR A 201 8.61 -2.90 -5.29
C THR A 201 9.57 -3.90 -4.67
N PHE A 202 10.69 -4.13 -5.34
CA PHE A 202 11.63 -5.21 -5.03
C PHE A 202 13.07 -4.69 -4.98
N MET A 203 13.79 -5.05 -3.92
CA MET A 203 15.18 -4.67 -3.71
C MET A 203 16.01 -5.91 -3.37
N ASP A 204 17.10 -6.13 -4.11
CA ASP A 204 18.03 -7.23 -3.81
C ASP A 204 18.75 -7.02 -2.47
N LYS A 205 18.94 -5.76 -2.08
CA LYS A 205 19.49 -5.37 -0.79
C LYS A 205 18.69 -4.19 -0.25
N LEU A 206 18.11 -4.36 0.93
CA LEU A 206 17.45 -3.26 1.63
C LEU A 206 18.52 -2.28 2.13
N PRO A 207 18.38 -0.97 1.86
CA PRO A 207 19.23 0.04 2.47
C PRO A 207 18.95 0.11 3.98
N LYS A 208 19.85 0.75 4.72
CA LYS A 208 19.60 1.06 6.13
C LYS A 208 18.42 2.05 6.19
N VAL A 209 17.38 1.67 6.90
CA VAL A 209 16.19 2.52 7.10
C VAL A 209 16.46 3.49 8.23
N VAL A 210 16.17 4.76 8.00
CA VAL A 210 16.24 5.83 9.00
C VAL A 210 14.83 6.40 9.11
N LEU A 211 14.20 6.23 10.27
CA LEU A 211 12.82 6.67 10.45
C LEU A 211 12.75 8.19 10.61
N ASP A 212 11.60 8.76 10.28
CA ASP A 212 11.23 10.10 10.76
C ASP A 212 10.61 9.87 12.14
N ASP A 213 11.33 10.23 13.20
CA ASP A 213 10.94 10.00 14.59
C ASP A 213 9.64 10.76 15.00
N THR A 214 9.06 11.58 14.10
CA THR A 214 7.80 12.28 14.33
C THR A 214 6.58 11.43 13.95
N GLU A 215 6.51 10.99 12.69
CA GLU A 215 5.40 10.18 12.17
C GLU A 215 5.56 8.69 12.48
N MET A 216 6.81 8.19 12.47
CA MET A 216 7.11 6.76 12.60
C MET A 216 7.99 6.48 13.82
N SER A 217 7.50 5.59 14.68
CA SER A 217 8.12 5.26 15.97
C SER A 217 8.85 3.90 15.98
N GLY A 218 8.89 3.21 14.84
CA GLY A 218 9.51 1.89 14.78
C GLY A 218 9.52 1.29 13.39
N LEU A 219 10.41 0.32 13.20
CA LEU A 219 10.64 -0.39 11.96
C LEU A 219 10.48 -1.89 12.20
N GLN A 220 9.78 -2.56 11.31
CA GLN A 220 9.71 -4.01 11.27
C GLN A 220 10.09 -4.49 9.86
N VAL A 221 11.26 -5.12 9.75
CA VAL A 221 11.69 -5.84 8.55
C VAL A 221 11.65 -7.33 8.87
N SER A 222 10.63 -8.05 8.39
CA SER A 222 10.45 -9.49 8.69
C SER A 222 9.74 -10.24 7.56
N THR A 223 9.67 -11.56 7.62
CA THR A 223 8.83 -12.35 6.70
C THR A 223 7.34 -12.02 6.94
N PRO A 224 6.48 -12.19 5.92
CA PRO A 224 5.03 -12.04 6.12
C PRO A 224 4.51 -12.94 7.25
N GLN A 225 4.95 -14.21 7.27
CA GLN A 225 4.61 -15.19 8.30
C GLN A 225 4.96 -14.70 9.72
N SER A 226 6.18 -14.17 9.92
CA SER A 226 6.61 -13.68 11.23
C SER A 226 5.82 -12.44 11.68
N ILE A 227 5.42 -11.56 10.75
CA ILE A 227 4.56 -10.40 11.07
C ILE A 227 3.19 -10.88 11.51
N LEU A 228 2.60 -11.84 10.79
CA LEU A 228 1.30 -12.43 11.11
C LEU A 228 1.32 -13.17 12.46
N GLU A 229 2.37 -13.92 12.78
CA GLU A 229 2.52 -14.58 14.08
C GLU A 229 2.60 -13.56 15.24
N LYS A 230 3.34 -12.46 15.06
CA LYS A 230 3.41 -11.39 16.06
C LYS A 230 2.06 -10.68 16.22
N TRP A 231 1.35 -10.45 15.12
CA TRP A 231 0.00 -9.89 15.14
C TRP A 231 -0.99 -10.79 15.88
N HIS A 232 -0.99 -12.09 15.56
CA HIS A 232 -1.86 -13.07 16.19
C HIS A 232 -1.63 -13.18 17.70
N LYS A 233 -0.37 -13.07 18.14
CA LYS A 233 0.01 -13.02 19.57
C LYS A 233 -0.26 -11.66 20.23
N GLY A 234 -0.81 -10.68 19.50
CA GLY A 234 -1.09 -9.34 20.01
C GLY A 234 0.14 -8.45 20.23
N HIS A 235 1.33 -8.86 19.76
CA HIS A 235 2.56 -8.09 19.92
C HIS A 235 2.65 -6.88 18.98
N LEU A 236 1.86 -6.86 17.91
CA LEU A 236 1.76 -5.73 17.00
C LEU A 236 0.34 -5.60 16.44
N GLY A 237 -0.08 -4.36 16.14
CA GLY A 237 -1.33 -4.09 15.43
C GLY A 237 -1.08 -3.95 13.93
N VAL A 238 -1.89 -4.60 13.09
CA VAL A 238 -1.86 -4.45 11.62
C VAL A 238 -3.22 -3.96 11.13
N ALA A 239 -3.22 -2.96 10.25
CA ALA A 239 -4.46 -2.48 9.67
C ALA A 239 -5.12 -3.58 8.80
N PRO A 240 -6.45 -3.77 8.83
CA PRO A 240 -7.11 -4.88 8.15
C PRO A 240 -6.78 -5.03 6.64
N PRO A 241 -6.70 -3.94 5.83
CA PRO A 241 -6.27 -4.06 4.43
C PRO A 241 -4.87 -4.68 4.29
N GLN A 242 -3.95 -4.32 5.18
CA GLN A 242 -2.57 -4.81 5.11
C GLN A 242 -2.44 -6.23 5.66
N LEU A 243 -3.31 -6.62 6.60
CA LEU A 243 -3.43 -8.01 7.01
C LEU A 243 -3.85 -8.91 5.83
N TYR A 244 -4.81 -8.45 5.01
CA TYR A 244 -5.23 -9.15 3.80
C TYR A 244 -4.06 -9.34 2.84
N GLU A 245 -3.29 -8.28 2.61
CA GLU A 245 -2.14 -8.33 1.70
C GLU A 245 -0.97 -9.17 2.23
N LEU A 246 -0.68 -9.15 3.53
CA LEU A 246 0.29 -10.07 4.15
C LEU A 246 -0.06 -11.54 3.89
N HIS A 247 -1.33 -11.92 3.99
CA HIS A 247 -1.78 -13.27 3.67
C HIS A 247 -1.71 -13.57 2.15
N ARG A 248 -1.88 -12.57 1.28
CA ARG A 248 -1.61 -12.78 -0.16
C ARG A 248 -0.14 -13.08 -0.41
N LEU A 249 0.76 -12.38 0.27
CA LEU A 249 2.21 -12.59 0.14
C LEU A 249 2.61 -14.03 0.53
N LEU A 250 1.91 -14.68 1.47
CA LEU A 250 2.18 -16.09 1.82
C LEU A 250 2.02 -17.08 0.65
N ASN A 251 1.39 -16.70 -0.47
CA ASN A 251 1.35 -17.55 -1.67
C ASN A 251 2.72 -17.70 -2.35
N PHE A 252 3.72 -16.90 -1.96
CA PHE A 252 5.01 -16.84 -2.62
C PHE A 252 6.12 -17.09 -1.59
N PRO A 253 6.71 -18.28 -1.57
CA PRO A 253 7.89 -18.55 -0.73
C PRO A 253 9.17 -17.89 -1.27
N HIS A 254 9.22 -17.60 -2.58
CA HIS A 254 10.42 -17.12 -3.26
C HIS A 254 10.28 -15.70 -3.78
N PHE A 255 11.32 -14.89 -3.55
CA PHE A 255 11.42 -13.48 -3.93
C PHE A 255 11.28 -13.30 -5.44
N ASP A 256 11.99 -14.11 -6.22
CA ASP A 256 12.02 -14.00 -7.68
C ASP A 256 10.64 -14.39 -8.28
N ASP A 257 9.92 -15.34 -7.67
CA ASP A 257 8.56 -15.72 -8.08
C ASP A 257 7.54 -14.61 -7.77
N LEU A 258 7.62 -14.01 -6.57
CA LEU A 258 6.77 -12.88 -6.21
C LEU A 258 7.02 -11.67 -7.12
N LYS A 259 8.30 -11.38 -7.42
CA LYS A 259 8.70 -10.30 -8.32
C LYS A 259 8.14 -10.51 -9.72
N LYS A 260 8.37 -11.70 -10.30
CA LYS A 260 7.83 -12.07 -11.61
C LYS A 260 6.31 -11.96 -11.64
N PHE A 261 5.64 -12.47 -10.60
CA PHE A 261 4.19 -12.36 -10.48
C PHE A 261 3.72 -10.90 -10.46
N ALA A 262 4.36 -10.04 -9.65
CA ALA A 262 4.00 -8.62 -9.57
C ALA A 262 4.19 -7.90 -10.91
N GLU A 263 5.28 -8.18 -11.62
CA GLU A 263 5.57 -7.63 -12.96
C GLU A 263 4.51 -8.01 -13.99
N GLU A 264 4.14 -9.30 -14.05
CA GLU A 264 3.15 -9.80 -15.01
C GLU A 264 1.73 -9.34 -14.64
N ARG A 265 1.40 -9.38 -13.35
CA ARG A 265 0.06 -9.05 -12.85
C ARG A 265 -0.19 -7.54 -12.88
N GLY A 266 0.79 -6.72 -12.52
CA GLY A 266 0.67 -5.26 -12.46
C GLY A 266 0.33 -4.61 -13.80
N ARG A 267 0.49 -5.31 -14.93
CA ARG A 267 0.07 -4.86 -16.27
C ARG A 267 -1.40 -5.12 -16.58
N LYS A 268 -2.10 -5.91 -15.77
CA LYS A 268 -3.49 -6.33 -16.00
C LYS A 268 -4.51 -5.38 -15.40
N GLY A 269 -4.08 -4.35 -14.68
CA GLY A 269 -4.93 -3.43 -13.93
C GLY A 269 -5.12 -3.85 -12.46
N ILE A 270 -5.91 -3.05 -11.73
CA ILE A 270 -6.14 -3.26 -10.29
C ILE A 270 -7.61 -3.28 -9.91
N ASP A 271 -7.89 -4.06 -8.87
CA ASP A 271 -9.13 -3.94 -8.12
C ASP A 271 -9.10 -2.74 -7.19
N GLU A 272 -10.29 -2.21 -6.90
CA GLU A 272 -10.50 -1.17 -5.90
C GLU A 272 -11.44 -1.72 -4.81
N TYR A 273 -10.87 -1.96 -3.64
CA TYR A 273 -11.54 -2.58 -2.51
C TYR A 273 -12.05 -1.51 -1.56
N PHE A 274 -13.35 -1.25 -1.61
CA PHE A 274 -14.03 -0.51 -0.56
C PHE A 274 -14.65 -1.48 0.45
N LEU A 275 -14.20 -1.39 1.70
CA LEU A 275 -14.64 -2.25 2.80
C LEU A 275 -16.00 -1.78 3.30
N VAL A 276 -17.08 -2.41 2.82
CA VAL A 276 -18.42 -2.15 3.34
C VAL A 276 -18.58 -2.89 4.66
N ARG A 277 -18.97 -2.17 5.70
CA ARG A 277 -19.02 -2.66 7.08
C ARG A 277 -20.43 -3.06 7.48
N ILE A 278 -20.58 -4.29 7.96
CA ILE A 278 -21.80 -4.85 8.54
C ILE A 278 -21.52 -5.13 10.02
N LEU A 279 -22.28 -4.50 10.90
CA LEU A 279 -22.30 -4.82 12.33
C LEU A 279 -23.09 -6.10 12.57
N THR A 280 -22.56 -6.93 13.46
CA THR A 280 -23.19 -8.18 13.91
C THR A 280 -23.08 -8.26 15.43
N PRO A 281 -23.87 -9.11 16.11
CA PRO A 281 -23.75 -9.30 17.56
C PRO A 281 -22.35 -9.74 18.02
N GLU A 282 -21.55 -10.34 17.14
CA GLU A 282 -20.22 -10.90 17.45
C GLU A 282 -19.06 -9.96 17.10
N GLY A 283 -19.34 -8.83 16.43
CA GLY A 283 -18.33 -7.92 15.94
C GLY A 283 -18.63 -7.42 14.53
N LEU A 284 -17.58 -7.16 13.75
CA LEU A 284 -17.68 -6.48 12.46
C LEU A 284 -17.33 -7.40 11.30
N VAL A 285 -18.17 -7.43 10.27
CA VAL A 285 -17.87 -8.04 8.98
C VAL A 285 -17.61 -6.94 7.95
N SER A 286 -16.41 -6.89 7.39
CA SER A 286 -16.07 -6.03 6.25
C SER A 286 -16.15 -6.84 4.96
N VAL A 287 -17.24 -6.69 4.21
CA VAL A 287 -17.43 -7.34 2.91
C VAL A 287 -16.71 -6.55 1.82
N LEU A 288 -16.07 -7.27 0.89
CA LEU A 288 -15.29 -6.74 -0.22
C LEU A 288 -15.95 -7.09 -1.56
N PRO A 289 -15.60 -6.41 -2.66
CA PRO A 289 -16.19 -6.69 -3.96
C PRO A 289 -16.15 -8.18 -4.34
N GLY A 290 -17.25 -8.68 -4.89
CA GLY A 290 -17.45 -10.07 -5.29
C GLY A 290 -18.03 -10.98 -4.20
N ASP A 291 -18.15 -10.49 -2.97
CA ASP A 291 -18.91 -11.15 -1.91
C ASP A 291 -20.43 -11.02 -2.18
N ASP A 292 -21.23 -12.06 -1.91
CA ASP A 292 -22.68 -12.03 -2.15
C ASP A 292 -23.42 -11.00 -1.28
N LEU A 293 -22.86 -10.63 -0.12
CA LEU A 293 -23.39 -9.56 0.73
C LEU A 293 -22.83 -8.18 0.39
N TYR A 294 -21.98 -8.07 -0.63
CA TYR A 294 -21.52 -6.77 -1.11
C TYR A 294 -22.69 -6.01 -1.76
N PRO A 295 -22.97 -4.76 -1.36
CA PRO A 295 -24.15 -4.05 -1.86
C PRO A 295 -24.04 -3.77 -3.36
N THR A 296 -25.17 -3.90 -4.06
CA THR A 296 -25.29 -3.53 -5.48
C THR A 296 -25.08 -2.03 -5.67
N GLU A 297 -25.62 -1.21 -4.77
CA GLU A 297 -25.40 0.22 -4.71
C GLU A 297 -24.59 0.61 -3.47
N VAL A 298 -23.34 0.92 -3.72
CA VAL A 298 -22.35 1.20 -2.68
C VAL A 298 -22.48 2.67 -2.24
N ASP A 299 -22.66 2.89 -0.94
CA ASP A 299 -22.69 4.25 -0.37
C ASP A 299 -21.27 4.81 -0.23
N TYR A 300 -20.85 5.57 -1.24
CA TYR A 300 -19.56 6.22 -1.26
C TYR A 300 -19.53 7.54 -0.46
N LEU A 301 -20.66 8.11 -0.07
CA LEU A 301 -20.65 9.39 0.67
C LEU A 301 -20.66 9.15 2.18
N GLY A 302 -21.25 8.03 2.60
CA GLY A 302 -21.49 7.73 4.00
C GLY A 302 -22.78 8.36 4.52
N ASP A 303 -23.73 8.64 3.63
CA ASP A 303 -25.00 9.28 3.96
C ASP A 303 -26.04 8.26 4.46
N LYS A 304 -25.81 6.95 4.24
CA LYS A 304 -26.66 5.87 4.71
C LYS A 304 -26.21 5.41 6.11
N PRO A 305 -27.17 4.96 6.96
CA PRO A 305 -26.82 4.37 8.25
C PRO A 305 -25.91 3.15 8.08
N GLN A 306 -25.14 2.84 9.13
CA GLN A 306 -24.32 1.64 9.15
C GLN A 306 -25.19 0.39 9.00
N LEU A 307 -24.76 -0.53 8.13
CA LEU A 307 -25.44 -1.80 7.97
C LEU A 307 -25.28 -2.61 9.26
N GLU A 308 -26.39 -3.16 9.74
CA GLU A 308 -26.45 -3.99 10.94
C GLU A 308 -27.34 -5.20 10.65
N MET A 309 -26.92 -6.37 11.12
CA MET A 309 -27.65 -7.62 10.97
C MET A 309 -27.60 -8.39 12.28
N ASP A 310 -28.75 -8.93 12.72
CA ASP A 310 -28.84 -9.72 13.95
C ASP A 310 -28.24 -11.13 13.83
N SER A 311 -27.89 -11.54 12.60
CA SER A 311 -27.27 -12.83 12.33
C SER A 311 -25.82 -12.89 12.81
N SER A 312 -25.43 -14.04 13.34
CA SER A 312 -24.03 -14.36 13.64
C SER A 312 -23.17 -14.35 12.37
N MET A 313 -21.84 -14.20 12.54
CA MET A 313 -20.91 -14.26 11.41
C MET A 313 -20.96 -15.62 10.70
N GLU A 314 -21.27 -16.70 11.42
CA GLU A 314 -21.41 -18.03 10.83
C GLU A 314 -22.67 -18.17 9.98
N GLU A 315 -23.82 -17.67 10.44
CA GLU A 315 -25.06 -17.66 9.66
C GLU A 315 -24.88 -16.84 8.38
N LEU A 316 -24.24 -15.68 8.47
CA LEU A 316 -23.91 -14.83 7.31
C LEU A 316 -22.95 -15.50 6.32
N ARG A 317 -22.09 -16.42 6.79
CA ARG A 317 -21.26 -17.24 5.88
C ARG A 317 -22.10 -18.31 5.18
N ARG A 318 -22.96 -19.00 5.92
CA ARG A 318 -23.80 -20.09 5.37
C ARG A 318 -24.85 -19.58 4.38
N SER A 319 -25.27 -18.32 4.50
CA SER A 319 -26.22 -17.69 3.58
C SER A 319 -25.60 -17.21 2.27
N ALA A 320 -24.26 -17.18 2.16
CA ALA A 320 -23.54 -16.67 0.99
C ALA A 320 -22.75 -17.79 0.29
N SER A 321 -22.83 -17.81 -1.04
CA SER A 321 -22.07 -18.74 -1.88
C SER A 321 -20.69 -18.19 -2.25
N LYS A 322 -20.61 -16.87 -2.49
CA LYS A 322 -19.38 -16.14 -2.77
C LYS A 322 -18.98 -15.31 -1.57
N LEU A 323 -17.75 -15.51 -1.13
CA LEU A 323 -17.17 -14.92 0.06
C LEU A 323 -15.89 -14.19 -0.32
N ASN A 324 -15.81 -12.92 0.06
CA ASN A 324 -14.62 -12.10 0.06
C ASN A 324 -14.77 -11.08 1.20
N ARG A 325 -14.44 -11.49 2.41
CA ARG A 325 -14.71 -10.68 3.61
C ARG A 325 -13.67 -10.84 4.70
N ILE A 326 -13.62 -9.83 5.55
CA ILE A 326 -12.80 -9.77 6.76
C ILE A 326 -13.76 -9.77 7.94
N GLU A 327 -13.75 -10.81 8.76
CA GLU A 327 -14.54 -10.91 9.99
C GLU A 327 -13.65 -10.54 11.18
N SER A 328 -14.08 -9.60 12.00
CA SER A 328 -13.31 -9.08 13.12
C SER A 328 -14.14 -9.12 14.40
N ARG A 329 -13.75 -9.96 15.34
CA ARG A 329 -14.31 -10.01 16.71
C ARG A 329 -13.53 -9.09 17.65
N SER A 330 -12.23 -8.93 17.39
CA SER A 330 -11.36 -7.96 18.07
C SER A 330 -10.22 -7.51 17.15
N LYS A 331 -9.27 -6.71 17.66
CA LYS A 331 -8.09 -6.28 16.90
C LYS A 331 -7.09 -7.42 16.60
N SER A 332 -7.10 -8.48 17.40
CA SER A 332 -6.23 -9.66 17.28
C SER A 332 -6.99 -10.92 16.87
N ASP A 333 -8.32 -10.84 16.77
CA ASP A 333 -9.19 -11.91 16.28
C ASP A 333 -9.85 -11.43 14.99
N ILE A 334 -9.13 -11.66 13.89
CA ILE A 334 -9.56 -11.34 12.53
C ILE A 334 -9.42 -12.60 11.68
N LYS A 335 -10.51 -12.95 10.98
CA LYS A 335 -10.56 -14.06 10.04
C LYS A 335 -10.83 -13.54 8.64
N LEU A 336 -9.98 -13.92 7.69
CA LEU A 336 -10.23 -13.69 6.27
C LEU A 336 -11.01 -14.88 5.71
N VAL A 337 -12.10 -14.61 5.00
CA VAL A 337 -12.94 -15.65 4.38
C VAL A 337 -13.11 -15.31 2.91
N VAL A 338 -12.41 -16.06 2.06
CA VAL A 338 -12.32 -15.79 0.62
C VAL A 338 -12.42 -17.08 -0.18
N ASN A 339 -13.42 -17.20 -1.06
CA ASN A 339 -13.59 -18.34 -1.95
C ASN A 339 -13.77 -17.97 -3.43
N ILE A 340 -13.71 -16.69 -3.76
CA ILE A 340 -13.75 -16.18 -5.14
C ILE A 340 -12.35 -16.00 -5.71
N ASP A 341 -12.22 -16.04 -7.04
CA ASP A 341 -11.02 -15.58 -7.72
C ASP A 341 -11.01 -14.06 -7.84
N PRO A 342 -9.94 -13.38 -7.36
CA PRO A 342 -9.78 -11.95 -7.58
C PRO A 342 -9.67 -11.62 -9.07
N ARG A 343 -10.10 -10.41 -9.46
CA ARG A 343 -9.94 -9.97 -10.84
C ARG A 343 -8.47 -9.72 -11.16
N TYR A 344 -8.19 -9.51 -12.44
CA TYR A 344 -6.86 -9.18 -12.96
C TYR A 344 -5.77 -10.23 -12.61
N GLY A 345 -6.16 -11.47 -12.34
CA GLY A 345 -5.25 -12.59 -12.05
C GLY A 345 -4.55 -12.49 -10.70
N HIS A 346 -5.09 -11.72 -9.76
CA HIS A 346 -4.49 -11.59 -8.42
C HIS A 346 -4.74 -12.86 -7.57
N LYS A 347 -3.98 -13.05 -6.48
CA LYS A 347 -4.04 -14.25 -5.63
C LYS A 347 -4.98 -14.07 -4.46
N ARG A 348 -5.73 -15.10 -4.11
CA ARG A 348 -6.50 -15.15 -2.86
C ARG A 348 -5.53 -15.10 -1.66
N PRO A 349 -5.89 -14.48 -0.52
CA PRO A 349 -5.15 -14.65 0.72
C PRO A 349 -4.96 -16.12 1.05
N LEU A 350 -3.72 -16.53 1.35
CA LEU A 350 -3.46 -17.88 1.87
C LEU A 350 -3.70 -17.86 3.38
N ILE A 351 -4.71 -18.60 3.83
CA ILE A 351 -5.03 -18.73 5.26
C ILE A 351 -4.36 -19.99 5.76
N VAL A 352 -3.30 -19.79 6.54
CA VAL A 352 -2.60 -20.87 7.22
C VAL A 352 -3.38 -21.23 8.48
N ALA A 353 -3.60 -22.52 8.70
CA ALA A 353 -4.35 -23.07 9.83
C ALA A 353 -3.62 -22.91 11.17
#